data_AF-A0A9P7CF88-F1
#
_entry.id   AF-A0A9P7CF88-F1
#
_cell.length_a   1.000
_cell.length_b   1.000
_cell.length_c   1.000
_cell.angle_alpha   90.00
_cell.angle_beta   90.00
_cell.angle_gamma   90.00
#
_symmetry.space_group_name_H-M   'P 1'
#
loop_
_entity.id
_entity.type
_entity.pdbx_description
1 polymer ?
#
loop_
_entity_poly.entity_id
_entity_poly.type
_entity_poly.pdbx_seq_one_letter_code
_entity_poly.pdbx_strand_id
1 'polypeptide(L)'
;MDESNNRTQASGYQVVRSTHMAKQYPKRSISGDAGEHFAAYKFTQTLKWPCRLQSVDLGIDAELEICDQQFSATGNVVKLQIKSFQELSGSQRHDVYVDD
;
A
#
# COMPACT_ATOMS: atom_id res chain seq x y z
N MET A 1 -52.91 30.09 22.89
CA MET A 1 -52.09 30.69 21.80
C MET A 1 -50.86 29.81 21.69
N ASP A 2 -51.01 28.56 21.27
CA ASP A 2 -51.19 28.08 19.89
C ASP A 2 -50.03 28.47 18.98
N GLU A 3 -49.15 27.49 18.69
CA GLU A 3 -48.75 27.16 17.32
C GLU A 3 -48.28 25.69 17.24
N SER A 4 -49.30 24.84 17.11
CA SER A 4 -49.38 23.58 16.37
C SER A 4 -48.10 22.80 16.01
N ASN A 5 -47.94 21.69 16.73
CA ASN A 5 -47.30 20.45 16.30
C ASN A 5 -47.72 20.05 14.88
N ASN A 6 -46.79 20.08 13.92
CA ASN A 6 -47.02 19.47 12.61
C ASN A 6 -46.66 17.99 12.65
N ARG A 7 -47.57 17.20 13.22
CA ARG A 7 -47.56 15.73 13.21
C ARG A 7 -48.25 15.27 11.92
N THR A 8 -47.49 15.05 10.85
CA THR A 8 -47.97 14.21 9.74
C THR A 8 -47.47 12.79 10.00
N GLN A 9 -48.29 12.00 10.70
CA GLN A 9 -48.16 10.55 10.68
C GLN A 9 -48.56 10.06 9.28
N ALA A 10 -47.56 9.74 8.47
CA ALA A 10 -47.71 8.89 7.30
C ALA A 10 -46.64 7.80 7.36
N SER A 11 -47.10 6.57 7.63
CA SER A 11 -46.47 5.30 7.28
C SER A 11 -44.97 5.12 7.57
N GLY A 12 -44.66 4.52 8.73
CA GLY A 12 -43.92 3.25 8.80
C GLY A 12 -42.50 3.10 8.24
N TYR A 13 -41.85 4.14 7.71
CA TYR A 13 -40.46 4.03 7.24
C TYR A 13 -39.60 5.19 7.75
N GLN A 14 -38.66 4.88 8.64
CA GLN A 14 -37.50 5.75 8.83
C GLN A 14 -36.58 5.55 7.63
N VAL A 15 -36.48 6.57 6.77
CA VAL A 15 -35.43 6.61 5.75
C VAL A 15 -34.12 6.95 6.46
N VAL A 16 -33.42 5.92 6.93
CA VAL A 16 -32.03 6.06 7.36
C VAL A 16 -31.20 6.27 6.11
N ARG A 17 -30.92 7.52 5.77
CA ARG A 17 -29.94 7.83 4.71
C ARG A 17 -28.59 7.38 5.22
N SER A 18 -28.18 6.16 4.85
CA SER A 18 -26.79 5.74 4.99
C SER A 18 -25.97 6.69 4.13
N THR A 19 -25.34 7.67 4.76
CA THR A 19 -24.22 8.39 4.19
C THR A 19 -23.06 7.40 4.12
N HIS A 20 -23.15 6.44 3.19
CA HIS A 20 -21.97 5.78 2.65
C HIS A 20 -21.14 6.87 1.98
N MET A 21 -20.34 7.57 2.77
CA MET A 21 -19.17 8.27 2.26
C MET A 21 -18.40 7.22 1.49
N ALA A 22 -18.38 7.34 0.16
CA ALA A 22 -17.62 6.44 -0.69
C ALA A 22 -16.20 6.38 -0.10
N LYS A 23 -15.78 5.20 0.36
CA LYS A 23 -14.49 5.00 1.01
C LYS A 23 -13.42 5.20 -0.06
N GLN A 24 -12.99 6.44 -0.24
CA GLN A 24 -11.96 6.78 -1.21
C GLN A 24 -10.65 6.15 -0.76
N TYR A 25 -9.90 5.62 -1.73
CA TYR A 25 -8.57 5.14 -1.48
C TYR A 25 -7.73 6.27 -0.85
N PRO A 26 -7.03 6.04 0.27
CA PRO A 26 -6.25 7.09 0.89
C PRO A 26 -5.23 7.66 -0.10
N LYS A 27 -5.38 8.95 -0.46
CA LYS A 27 -4.53 9.58 -1.50
C LYS A 27 -3.03 9.49 -1.20
N ARG A 28 -2.66 9.47 0.09
CA ARG A 28 -1.26 9.33 0.54
C ARG A 28 -0.69 7.92 0.35
N SER A 29 -1.53 6.91 0.15
CA SER A 29 -1.10 5.52 -0.06
C SER A 29 -0.85 5.22 -1.54
N ILE A 30 -1.58 5.87 -2.47
CA ILE A 30 -1.55 5.57 -3.92
C ILE A 30 -0.13 5.47 -4.50
N SER A 31 0.73 6.45 -4.20
CA SER A 31 2.10 6.47 -4.73
C SER A 31 3.01 5.42 -4.06
N GLY A 32 2.77 5.13 -2.78
CA GLY A 32 3.48 4.08 -2.05
C GLY A 32 3.17 2.72 -2.68
N ASP A 33 1.89 2.36 -2.71
CA ASP A 33 1.43 1.06 -3.22
C ASP A 33 1.84 0.85 -4.69
N ALA A 34 1.71 1.89 -5.53
CA ALA A 34 2.14 1.81 -6.93
C ALA A 34 3.64 1.52 -7.05
N GLY A 35 4.47 2.12 -6.19
CA GLY A 35 5.92 1.87 -6.19
C GLY A 35 6.29 0.52 -5.60
N GLU A 36 5.60 0.04 -4.58
CA GLU A 36 5.78 -1.32 -4.04
C GLU A 36 5.50 -2.38 -5.12
N HIS A 37 4.36 -2.26 -5.79
CA HIS A 37 4.01 -3.14 -6.90
C HIS A 37 4.99 -3.03 -8.07
N PHE A 38 5.42 -1.83 -8.42
CA PHE A 38 6.41 -1.62 -9.48
C PHE A 38 7.77 -2.24 -9.12
N ALA A 39 8.25 -2.04 -7.90
CA ALA A 39 9.50 -2.62 -7.42
C ALA A 39 9.44 -4.16 -7.43
N ALA A 40 8.36 -4.75 -6.91
CA ALA A 40 8.16 -6.19 -6.94
C ALA A 40 8.16 -6.75 -8.36
N TYR A 41 7.46 -6.10 -9.29
CA TYR A 41 7.49 -6.46 -10.71
C TYR A 41 8.92 -6.38 -11.28
N LYS A 42 9.66 -5.31 -11.01
CA LYS A 42 11.02 -5.13 -11.51
C LYS A 42 11.98 -6.19 -10.96
N PHE A 43 11.96 -6.47 -9.65
CA PHE A 43 12.83 -7.49 -9.05
C PHE A 43 12.50 -8.88 -9.59
N THR A 44 11.22 -9.27 -9.59
CA THR A 44 10.80 -10.58 -10.10
C THR A 44 11.13 -10.75 -11.59
N GLN A 45 10.99 -9.71 -12.42
CA GLN A 45 11.33 -9.80 -13.84
C GLN A 45 12.84 -9.85 -14.09
N THR A 46 13.63 -9.06 -13.38
CA THR A 46 15.08 -8.94 -13.60
C THR A 46 15.86 -10.09 -12.96
N LEU A 47 15.53 -10.46 -11.72
CA LEU A 47 16.29 -11.45 -10.96
C LEU A 47 15.68 -12.86 -11.04
N LYS A 48 14.41 -12.97 -11.44
CA LYS A 48 13.61 -14.22 -11.37
C LYS A 48 13.49 -14.77 -9.94
N TRP A 49 13.65 -13.90 -8.97
CA TRP A 49 13.56 -14.21 -7.54
C TRP A 49 12.14 -13.96 -7.02
N PRO A 50 11.59 -14.82 -6.14
CA PRO A 50 10.31 -14.59 -5.50
C PRO A 50 10.33 -13.32 -4.65
N CYS A 51 9.36 -12.44 -4.88
CA CYS A 51 9.17 -11.21 -4.09
C CYS A 51 7.82 -11.28 -3.39
N ARG A 52 7.82 -11.12 -2.06
CA ARG A 52 6.62 -11.09 -1.22
C ARG A 52 6.41 -9.67 -0.70
N LEU A 53 5.32 -9.03 -1.12
CA LEU A 53 4.89 -7.77 -0.52
C LEU A 53 4.34 -8.02 0.89
N GLN A 54 4.66 -7.13 1.82
CA GLN A 54 4.18 -7.19 3.19
C GLN A 54 2.93 -6.34 3.35
N SER A 55 1.93 -6.86 4.06
CA SER A 55 0.69 -6.13 4.38
C SER A 55 0.70 -5.52 5.78
N VAL A 56 1.82 -5.66 6.50
CA VAL A 56 2.00 -5.23 7.88
C VAL A 56 3.00 -4.08 7.97
N ASP A 57 2.68 -3.07 8.77
CA ASP A 57 3.54 -1.90 8.96
C ASP A 57 4.64 -2.22 9.99
N LEU A 58 5.72 -2.84 9.52
CA LEU A 58 6.93 -3.17 10.29
C LEU A 58 8.17 -2.40 9.79
N GLY A 59 7.97 -1.38 8.96
CA GLY A 59 9.07 -0.69 8.25
C GLY A 59 9.72 -1.55 7.15
N ILE A 60 9.09 -2.65 6.76
CA ILE A 60 9.51 -3.53 5.67
C ILE A 60 8.31 -3.67 4.73
N ASP A 61 8.48 -3.26 3.48
CA ASP A 61 7.42 -3.26 2.48
C ASP A 61 7.46 -4.54 1.62
N ALA A 62 8.64 -5.16 1.48
CA ALA A 62 8.78 -6.42 0.75
C ALA A 62 9.95 -7.29 1.25
N GLU A 63 9.85 -8.59 0.98
CA GLU A 63 10.91 -9.57 1.17
C GLU A 63 11.23 -10.23 -0.18
N LEU A 64 12.51 -10.29 -0.52
CA LEU A 64 13.01 -10.92 -1.73
C LEU A 64 13.84 -12.15 -1.34
N GLU A 65 13.40 -13.33 -1.81
CA GLU A 65 14.12 -14.58 -1.60
C GLU A 65 15.26 -14.70 -2.62
N ILE A 66 16.49 -14.85 -2.15
CA ILE A 66 17.65 -15.08 -3.02
C ILE A 66 17.56 -16.49 -3.57
N CYS A 67 17.53 -16.63 -4.90
CA CYS A 67 17.65 -17.91 -5.56
C CYS A 67 19.05 -18.13 -6.15
N ASP A 68 19.44 -19.40 -6.26
CA ASP A 68 20.64 -19.82 -6.97
C ASP A 68 20.51 -19.73 -8.50
N GLN A 69 21.52 -20.21 -9.21
CA GLN A 69 21.56 -20.22 -10.68
C GLN A 69 20.50 -21.12 -11.33
N GLN A 70 19.92 -22.04 -10.57
CA GLN A 70 18.84 -22.93 -10.98
C GLN A 70 17.46 -22.40 -10.55
N PHE A 71 17.40 -21.15 -10.07
CA PHE A 71 16.20 -20.50 -9.53
C PHE A 71 15.61 -21.20 -8.30
N SER A 72 16.42 -21.99 -7.58
CA SER A 72 16.01 -22.64 -6.34
C SER A 72 16.24 -21.69 -5.15
N ALA A 73 15.29 -21.66 -4.22
CA ALA A 73 15.35 -20.82 -3.03
C ALA A 73 16.53 -21.23 -2.13
N THR A 74 17.31 -20.24 -1.67
CA THR A 74 18.51 -20.48 -0.84
C THR A 74 18.24 -20.39 0.66
N GLY A 75 17.08 -19.88 1.06
CA GLY A 75 16.73 -19.53 2.45
C GLY A 75 17.23 -18.15 2.87
N ASN A 76 17.98 -17.44 2.03
CA ASN A 76 18.46 -16.09 2.31
C ASN A 76 17.45 -15.05 1.81
N VAL A 77 17.09 -14.10 2.66
CA VAL A 77 16.07 -13.09 2.37
C VAL A 77 16.66 -11.69 2.47
N VAL A 78 16.37 -10.85 1.47
CA VAL A 78 16.61 -9.41 1.52
C VAL A 78 15.31 -8.71 1.92
N LYS A 79 15.37 -7.92 2.99
CA LYS A 79 14.26 -7.08 3.44
C LYS A 79 14.36 -5.70 2.79
N LEU A 80 13.24 -5.25 2.23
CA LEU A 80 13.18 -4.03 1.43
C LEU A 80 12.22 -3.04 2.06
N GLN A 81 12.67 -1.80 2.19
CA GLN A 81 11.82 -0.64 2.40
C GLN A 81 11.78 0.17 1.09
N ILE A 82 10.59 0.47 0.61
CA ILE A 82 10.32 1.03 -0.71
C ILE A 82 9.73 2.43 -0.51
N LYS A 83 10.39 3.42 -1.10
CA LYS A 83 9.94 4.82 -1.06
C LYS A 83 9.78 5.36 -2.48
N SER A 84 8.55 5.69 -2.83
CA SER A 84 8.19 6.30 -4.12
C SER A 84 8.20 7.82 -4.06
N PHE A 85 8.67 8.45 -5.12
CA PHE A 85 8.65 9.90 -5.34
C PHE A 85 8.48 10.18 -6.84
N GLN A 86 8.00 11.37 -7.19
CA GLN A 86 7.84 11.77 -8.61
C GLN A 86 9.17 12.22 -9.22
N GLU A 87 9.97 12.96 -8.46
CA GLU A 87 11.28 13.46 -8.86
C GLU A 87 12.27 13.24 -7.71
N LEU A 88 13.49 12.83 -8.05
CA LEU A 88 14.63 12.90 -7.14
C LEU A 88 15.24 14.29 -7.26
N SER A 89 15.08 15.11 -6.23
CA SER A 89 15.76 16.41 -6.16
C SER A 89 17.25 16.21 -5.86
N GLY A 90 18.05 16.21 -6.92
CA GLY A 90 19.52 16.22 -6.87
C GLY A 90 20.18 14.86 -7.00
N SER A 91 21.45 14.89 -7.41
CA SER A 91 22.36 13.75 -7.59
C SER A 91 22.59 13.00 -6.27
N GLN A 92 21.58 12.30 -5.75
CA GLN A 92 21.75 11.49 -4.56
C GLN A 92 22.59 10.27 -4.93
N ARG A 93 23.80 10.30 -4.41
CA ARG A 93 24.79 9.22 -4.40
C ARG A 93 24.08 7.91 -4.03
N HIS A 94 24.22 6.89 -4.87
CA HIS A 94 23.81 5.53 -4.52
C HIS A 94 24.85 4.96 -3.56
N ASP A 95 24.67 5.19 -2.28
CA ASP A 95 25.56 4.68 -1.25
C ASP A 95 25.05 3.32 -0.75
N VAL A 96 25.93 2.32 -0.77
CA VAL A 96 25.69 1.01 -0.16
C VAL A 96 26.34 1.06 1.22
N TYR A 97 25.52 0.94 2.26
CA TYR A 97 25.99 0.85 3.64
C TYR A 97 26.01 -0.63 4.03
N VAL A 98 27.17 -1.09 4.50
CA VAL A 98 27.36 -2.42 5.07
C VAL A 98 27.75 -2.20 6.52
N ASP A 99 26.90 -2.65 7.44
CA ASP A 99 27.26 -2.73 8.85
C ASP A 99 28.04 -4.04 9.09
N ASP A 100 29.13 -3.95 9.84
CA ASP A 100 30.02 -5.08 10.20
C ASP A 100 29.37 -6.09 11.16
#